data_AF-A0A1Q6A2I5-F1
#
_entry.id   AF-A0A1Q6A2I5-F1
#
_cell.length_a   1.000
_cell.length_b   1.000
_cell.length_c   1.000
_cell.angle_alpha   90.00
_cell.angle_beta   90.00
_cell.angle_gamma   90.00
#
_symmetry.space_group_name_H-M   'P 1'
#
loop_
_entity.id
_entity.type
_entity.pdbx_description
1 polymer ?
#
loop_
_entity_poly.entity_id
_entity_poly.type
_entity_poly.pdbx_seq_one_letter_code
_entity_poly.pdbx_strand_id
1 'polypeptide(L)' 'MGWSKDEASSLKKAGYQESSSDPNKMINGNHWVKKDGESNIFNTSRHNSYGSMSSTDFNNRLKK' A
#
# COMPACT_ATOMS: atom_id res chain seq x y z
N MET A 1 1.48 -19.40 5.95
CA MET A 1 2.10 -18.24 6.63
C MET A 1 1.10 -17.11 6.58
N GLY A 2 0.79 -16.51 7.72
CA GLY A 2 -0.17 -15.41 7.85
C GLY A 2 0.45 -14.24 8.60
N TRP A 3 -0.34 -13.21 8.91
CA TRP A 3 0.12 -12.04 9.64
C TRP A 3 0.74 -12.41 10.99
N SER A 4 1.89 -11.81 11.31
CA SER A 4 2.40 -11.87 12.69
C SER A 4 1.46 -11.12 13.64
N LYS A 5 1.50 -11.47 14.93
CA LYS A 5 0.64 -10.82 15.95
C LYS A 5 0.86 -9.31 15.98
N ASP A 6 2.10 -8.86 15.84
CA ASP A 6 2.45 -7.43 15.88
C ASP A 6 2.00 -6.68 14.62
N GLU A 7 2.13 -7.28 13.43
CA GLU A 7 1.63 -6.71 12.18
C GLU A 7 0.12 -6.62 12.16
N ALA A 8 -0.57 -7.72 12.53
CA ALA A 8 -2.02 -7.74 12.60
C ALA A 8 -2.55 -6.72 13.62
N SER A 9 -1.88 -6.58 14.78
CA SER A 9 -2.23 -5.60 15.80
C SER A 9 -2.04 -4.16 15.29
N SER A 10 -0.93 -3.89 14.61
CA SER A 10 -0.65 -2.56 14.03
C SER A 10 -1.66 -2.19 12.95
N LEU A 11 -2.01 -3.14 12.07
CA LEU A 11 -3.03 -2.95 11.04
C LEU A 11 -4.43 -2.76 11.64
N LYS A 12 -4.80 -3.55 12.66
CA LYS A 12 -6.06 -3.37 13.41
C LYS A 12 -6.14 -2.01 14.09
N LYS A 13 -5.06 -1.53 14.72
CA LYS A 13 -4.98 -0.16 15.28
C LYS A 13 -5.14 0.93 14.22
N ALA A 14 -4.66 0.67 13.00
CA ALA A 14 -4.84 1.55 11.85
C ALA A 14 -6.22 1.42 11.17
N GLY A 15 -7.14 0.62 11.74
CA GLY A 15 -8.50 0.45 11.24
C GLY A 15 -8.66 -0.61 10.15
N TYR A 16 -7.62 -1.41 9.87
CA TYR A 16 -7.75 -2.54 8.95
C TYR A 16 -8.39 -3.75 9.63
N GLN A 17 -9.24 -4.44 8.90
CA GLN A 17 -9.93 -5.65 9.31
C GLN A 17 -9.51 -6.82 8.40
N GLU A 18 -9.54 -8.04 8.92
CA GLU A 18 -9.24 -9.22 8.12
C GLU A 18 -10.27 -9.40 7.00
N SER A 19 -9.81 -9.70 5.79
CA SER A 19 -10.70 -9.97 4.67
C SER A 19 -11.40 -11.31 4.90
N SER A 20 -12.72 -11.35 4.70
CA SER A 20 -13.51 -12.58 4.81
C SER A 20 -13.15 -13.63 3.75
N SER A 21 -12.56 -13.21 2.63
CA SER A 21 -12.24 -14.08 1.49
C SER A 21 -10.75 -14.44 1.39
N ASP A 22 -9.85 -13.71 2.06
CA ASP A 22 -8.40 -13.92 1.96
C ASP A 22 -7.74 -13.67 3.33
N PRO A 23 -7.30 -14.71 4.05
CA PRO A 23 -6.71 -14.58 5.39
C PRO A 23 -5.36 -13.84 5.40
N ASN A 24 -4.73 -13.70 4.23
CA ASN A 24 -3.50 -12.94 4.05
C ASN A 24 -3.78 -11.48 3.68
N LYS A 25 -5.04 -11.05 3.63
CA LYS A 25 -5.45 -9.71 3.24
C LYS A 25 -6.16 -9.01 4.40
N MET A 26 -5.78 -7.76 4.66
CA MET A 26 -6.51 -6.87 5.54
C MET A 26 -7.04 -5.67 4.76
N ILE A 27 -8.26 -5.24 5.05
CA ILE A 27 -9.01 -4.22 4.31
C ILE A 27 -9.41 -3.08 5.24
N ASN A 28 -9.38 -1.85 4.73
CA ASN A 28 -9.87 -0.65 5.41
C ASN A 28 -10.54 0.24 4.35
N GLY A 29 -11.86 0.12 4.19
CA GLY A 29 -12.60 0.76 3.10
C GLY A 29 -12.04 0.34 1.73
N ASN A 30 -11.61 1.33 0.93
CA ASN A 30 -11.01 1.11 -0.39
C ASN A 30 -9.52 0.71 -0.34
N HIS A 31 -8.91 0.65 0.84
CA HIS A 31 -7.52 0.26 1.01
C HIS A 31 -7.41 -1.20 1.41
N TRP A 32 -6.37 -1.88 0.95
CA TRP A 32 -6.04 -3.20 1.44
C TRP A 32 -4.53 -3.43 1.49
N VAL A 33 -4.12 -4.29 2.41
CA VAL A 33 -2.76 -4.81 2.48
C VAL A 33 -2.84 -6.33 2.37
N LYS A 34 -1.97 -6.94 1.56
CA LYS A 34 -1.90 -8.39 1.39
C LYS A 34 -0.47 -8.88 1.63
N LYS A 35 -0.33 -9.99 2.36
CA LYS A 35 0.91 -10.76 2.46
C LYS A 35 1.08 -11.62 1.20
N ASP A 36 2.22 -11.48 0.55
CA ASP A 36 2.66 -12.31 -0.57
C ASP A 36 4.00 -12.95 -0.19
N GLY A 37 3.94 -14.09 0.50
CA GLY A 37 5.11 -14.72 1.10
C GLY A 37 5.78 -13.83 2.14
N GLU A 38 7.00 -13.37 1.85
CA GLU A 38 7.78 -12.48 2.74
C GLU A 38 7.48 -10.99 2.55
N SER A 39 6.72 -10.63 1.50
CA SER A 39 6.46 -9.22 1.15
C SER A 39 5.04 -8.77 1.49
N ASN A 40 4.88 -7.46 1.71
CA ASN A 40 3.59 -6.81 1.93
C ASN A 40 3.23 -5.97 0.69
N ILE A 41 2.11 -6.28 0.05
CA ILE A 41 1.54 -5.51 -1.06
C ILE A 41 0.49 -4.56 -0.48
N PHE A 42 0.67 -3.28 -0.71
CA PHE A 42 -0.27 -2.24 -0.28
C PHE A 42 -1.04 -1.71 -1.48
N ASN A 43 -2.35 -1.83 -1.44
CA ASN A 43 -3.25 -1.06 -2.28
C ASN A 43 -3.84 0.04 -1.43
N THR A 44 -3.22 1.22 -1.50
CA THR A 44 -3.77 2.43 -0.93
C THR A 44 -4.27 3.27 -2.11
N SER A 45 -5.44 3.89 -1.97
CA SER A 45 -6.07 4.71 -3.02
C SER A 45 -5.24 5.94 -3.38
N ARG A 46 -4.09 6.16 -2.70
CA ARG A 46 -3.06 7.08 -3.19
C ARG A 46 -2.40 6.45 -4.40
N HIS A 47 -3.08 6.57 -5.54
CA HIS A 47 -2.40 6.77 -6.81
C HIS A 47 -1.48 7.97 -6.61
N ASN A 48 -0.21 7.73 -6.25
CA ASN A 48 0.83 8.68 -6.55
C ASN A 48 1.03 8.63 -8.07
N SER A 49 0.03 9.12 -8.82
CA SER A 49 0.29 9.74 -10.11
C SER A 49 1.06 11.03 -9.82
N TYR A 50 2.33 10.88 -9.44
CA TYR A 50 3.31 11.79 -10.02
C TYR A 50 3.25 11.46 -11.50
N GLY A 51 2.38 12.20 -12.20
CA GLY A 51 2.17 12.08 -13.63
C GLY A 51 3.53 11.98 -14.28
N SER A 52 3.66 11.04 -15.22
CA SER A 52 4.87 10.79 -15.98
C SER A 52 5.52 12.12 -16.37
N MET A 53 6.53 12.53 -15.59
CA MET A 53 7.20 13.80 -15.83
C MET A 53 8.08 13.56 -17.03
N SER A 54 7.80 14.23 -18.15
CA SER A 54 8.61 14.08 -19.34
C SER A 54 10.06 14.47 -19.00
N SER A 55 11.05 13.82 -19.63
CA SER A 55 12.46 14.15 -19.43
C SER A 55 12.74 15.65 -19.70
N THR A 56 11.90 16.30 -20.52
CA THR A 56 11.95 17.72 -20.82
C THR A 56 11.57 18.59 -19.62
N ASP A 57 10.51 18.24 -18.89
CA ASP A 57 10.07 18.97 -17.69
C ASP A 57 11.10 18.89 -16.57
N PHE A 58 11.75 17.73 -16.41
CA PHE A 58 12.78 17.54 -15.39
C PHE A 58 14.00 18.42 -15.65
N ASN A 59 14.48 18.43 -16.90
CA ASN A 59 15.63 19.25 -17.30
C ASN A 59 15.35 20.76 -17.22
N ASN A 60 14.11 21.19 -17.44
CA ASN A 60 13.75 22.60 -17.32
C ASN A 60 13.68 23.09 -15.86
N ARG A 61 13.39 22.20 -14.89
CA ARG A 61 13.41 22.56 -13.47
C ARG A 61 14.82 22.66 -12.89
N LEU A 62 15.77 21.87 -13.39
CA LEU A 62 17.17 21.94 -12.94
C LEU A 62 17.91 23.19 -13.44
N LYS A 63 17.40 23.87 -14.46
CA LYS A 63 17.99 25.08 -15.05
C LYS A 63 17.47 26.39 -14.44
N LYS A 64 16.62 26.32 -13.42
CA LYS A 64 16.07 27.48 -12.70
C LYS A 64 16.69 27.57 -11.32
#